data_AF-A0AA35KTY4-F1
#
_entry.id   AF-A0AA35KTY4-F1
#
_cell.length_a   1.000
_cell.length_b   1.000
_cell.length_c   1.000
_cell.angle_alpha   90.00
_cell.angle_beta   90.00
_cell.angle_gamma   90.00
#
_symmetry.space_group_name_H-M   'P 1'
#
loop_
_entity.id
_entity.type
_entity.pdbx_description
1 polymer ?
#
loop_
_entity_poly.entity_id
_entity_poly.type
_entity_poly.pdbx_seq_one_letter_code
_entity_poly.pdbx_strand_id
1 'polypeptide(L)'
;MLFHRIGLEGCILLLPPGRRKSAPVCISMDRSGNRHQGAIHVDEASTRLQEFSNPFGVALASDLSSFPTSPRRVLMQYVDDLLLACSDESTCMEATKDLLNHLAEAGYRVSKKKAQICQPTVKYLGFDISHQRRTLREERKQAIIQIPEPKNRRELRGFLGSAGFCRIWIPDYSTIAKPLHESTRGTEKDPFVWGEEQQHAFKDLKKALQQAPALGIPNPEKPFSLFVDEDQGTAKGVLCQNWEAGSSPWHTYLSA
;
A
#
# COMPACT_ATOMS: atom_id res chain seq x y z
N MET A 1 6.74 -23.16 15.61
CA MET A 1 8.22 -23.31 15.71
C MET A 1 8.81 -23.65 14.35
N LEU A 2 8.79 -22.69 13.42
CA LEU A 2 9.51 -22.75 12.15
C LEU A 2 9.85 -21.31 11.72
N PHE A 3 10.50 -20.57 12.62
CA PHE A 3 10.97 -19.20 12.39
C PHE A 3 12.31 -19.02 13.09
N HIS A 4 13.29 -19.86 12.76
CA HIS A 4 14.68 -19.68 13.19
C HIS A 4 15.59 -20.18 12.08
N ARG A 5 16.56 -19.33 11.72
CA ARG A 5 17.51 -19.42 10.59
C ARG A 5 17.04 -18.81 9.28
N ILE A 6 17.02 -17.49 9.21
CA ILE A 6 17.68 -16.84 8.08
C ILE A 6 18.41 -15.61 8.61
N GLY A 7 19.74 -15.71 8.74
CA GLY A 7 20.60 -14.54 8.79
C GLY A 7 20.64 -13.96 7.39
N LEU A 8 19.76 -13.00 7.12
CA LEU A 8 19.78 -12.21 5.91
C LEU A 8 20.31 -10.83 6.29
N GLU A 9 21.61 -10.68 6.11
CA GLU A 9 22.14 -9.38 5.75
C GLU A 9 21.59 -9.04 4.35
N GLY A 10 20.70 -8.04 4.28
CA GLY A 10 20.49 -7.31 3.04
C GLY A 10 19.13 -7.48 2.35
N CYS A 11 18.01 -7.19 3.01
CA CYS A 11 16.91 -6.50 2.32
C CYS A 11 17.30 -5.03 2.06
N ILE A 12 18.27 -4.84 1.17
CA ILE A 12 18.76 -3.56 0.67
C ILE A 12 19.12 -3.75 -0.81
N LEU A 13 18.35 -3.14 -1.67
CA LEU A 13 18.85 -2.65 -2.94
C LEU A 13 19.73 -1.42 -2.59
N LEU A 14 21.07 -1.49 -2.53
CA LEU A 14 22.01 -0.33 -2.57
C LEU A 14 23.49 -0.74 -2.79
N LEU A 15 23.99 -0.50 -4.03
CA LEU A 15 25.15 0.30 -4.55
C LEU A 15 26.48 0.49 -3.73
N PRO A 16 27.71 0.60 -4.36
CA PRO A 16 28.17 1.75 -5.21
C PRO A 16 29.22 1.40 -6.33
N PRO A 17 29.91 2.36 -7.00
CA PRO A 17 29.47 3.49 -7.82
C PRO A 17 29.65 3.23 -9.33
N GLY A 18 28.61 3.45 -10.15
CA GLY A 18 28.75 3.42 -11.60
C GLY A 18 27.64 2.66 -12.33
N ARG A 19 26.64 3.41 -12.79
CA ARG A 19 25.68 3.03 -13.86
C ARG A 19 24.78 1.79 -13.64
N ARG A 20 23.51 2.09 -13.33
CA ARG A 20 22.22 1.63 -13.92
C ARG A 20 21.19 1.32 -12.83
N LYS A 21 19.95 1.81 -13.04
CA LYS A 21 18.83 1.84 -12.08
C LYS A 21 17.99 0.55 -12.23
N SER A 22 17.68 -0.15 -11.14
CA SER A 22 16.94 -1.43 -11.09
C SER A 22 15.41 -1.26 -11.04
N ALA A 23 14.66 -2.33 -11.36
CA ALA A 23 13.28 -2.25 -11.85
C ALA A 23 12.32 -3.36 -11.37
N PRO A 24 11.25 -3.06 -10.59
CA PRO A 24 10.15 -4.00 -10.32
C PRO A 24 9.23 -4.34 -11.52
N VAL A 25 8.54 -5.48 -11.44
CA VAL A 25 7.46 -5.90 -12.37
C VAL A 25 6.13 -5.94 -11.63
N CYS A 26 5.09 -5.30 -12.18
CA CYS A 26 3.73 -5.43 -11.68
C CYS A 26 2.83 -6.05 -12.75
N ILE A 27 2.10 -7.09 -12.39
CA ILE A 27 1.20 -7.82 -13.28
C ILE A 27 -0.21 -7.74 -12.70
N SER A 28 -1.16 -7.18 -13.47
CA SER A 28 -2.58 -7.20 -13.12
C SER A 28 -3.29 -8.21 -14.02
N MET A 29 -4.03 -9.15 -13.43
CA MET A 29 -4.78 -10.16 -14.18
C MET A 29 -6.12 -9.61 -14.65
N ASP A 30 -6.67 -10.20 -15.73
CA ASP A 30 -8.00 -9.83 -16.23
C ASP A 30 -9.01 -10.96 -15.97
N ARG A 31 -10.18 -10.60 -15.42
CA ARG A 31 -11.32 -11.52 -15.30
C ARG A 31 -12.02 -11.61 -16.65
N SER A 32 -11.55 -12.49 -17.54
CA SER A 32 -12.34 -12.96 -18.68
C SER A 32 -12.57 -14.46 -18.55
N GLY A 33 -13.84 -14.85 -18.38
CA GLY A 33 -14.23 -16.14 -17.81
C GLY A 33 -14.32 -17.32 -18.77
N ASN A 34 -14.42 -18.53 -18.20
CA ASN A 34 -15.56 -19.42 -18.40
C ASN A 34 -15.61 -20.49 -17.29
N ARG A 35 -16.83 -20.88 -16.89
CA ARG A 35 -17.11 -21.89 -15.86
C ARG A 35 -16.81 -23.30 -16.39
N HIS A 36 -16.10 -24.11 -15.61
CA HIS A 36 -16.32 -25.56 -15.59
C HIS A 36 -16.46 -26.03 -14.13
N GLN A 37 -17.56 -26.74 -13.89
CA GLN A 37 -18.00 -27.25 -12.60
C GLN A 37 -17.12 -28.41 -12.13
N GLY A 38 -16.63 -28.33 -10.91
CA GLY A 38 -16.20 -29.46 -10.10
C GLY A 38 -16.74 -29.25 -8.69
N ALA A 39 -17.71 -30.05 -8.28
CA ALA A 39 -18.27 -29.99 -6.93
C ALA A 39 -17.27 -30.59 -5.95
N ILE A 40 -16.83 -29.81 -4.96
CA ILE A 40 -16.05 -30.30 -3.82
C ILE A 40 -16.97 -30.24 -2.60
N HIS A 41 -17.15 -31.38 -1.95
CA HIS A 41 -17.89 -31.53 -0.71
C HIS A 41 -17.10 -30.83 0.42
N VAL A 42 -17.75 -29.91 1.15
CA VAL A 42 -17.09 -29.05 2.14
C VAL A 42 -17.65 -29.36 3.53
N ASP A 43 -16.75 -29.70 4.46
CA ASP A 43 -17.03 -30.03 5.85
C ASP A 43 -17.38 -28.77 6.68
N GLU A 44 -18.40 -28.87 7.53
CA GLU A 44 -19.23 -27.77 8.06
C GLU A 44 -18.56 -26.81 9.07
N ALA A 45 -17.29 -27.01 9.42
CA ALA A 45 -16.61 -26.24 10.46
C ALA A 45 -15.78 -25.03 9.95
N SER A 46 -15.56 -24.87 8.65
CA SER A 46 -14.73 -23.79 8.08
C SER A 46 -15.51 -22.52 7.64
N THR A 47 -16.82 -22.53 7.82
CA THR A 47 -17.75 -21.61 7.13
C THR A 47 -17.70 -20.16 7.60
N ARG A 48 -17.15 -19.84 8.79
CA ARG A 48 -17.25 -18.47 9.34
C ARG A 48 -16.16 -17.47 8.94
N LEU A 49 -15.06 -17.91 8.32
CA LEU A 49 -14.00 -16.99 7.87
C LEU A 49 -13.86 -16.91 6.33
N GLN A 50 -14.54 -17.80 5.59
CA GLN A 50 -14.50 -17.84 4.12
C GLN A 50 -15.52 -16.92 3.42
N GLU A 51 -16.50 -16.36 4.12
CA GLU A 51 -17.60 -15.60 3.48
C GLU A 51 -17.17 -14.26 2.82
N PHE A 52 -15.96 -13.77 3.08
CA PHE A 52 -15.48 -12.49 2.52
C PHE A 52 -14.26 -12.60 1.60
N SER A 53 -13.74 -13.81 1.35
CA SER A 53 -12.57 -13.98 0.50
C SER A 53 -12.99 -14.18 -0.95
N ASN A 54 -12.50 -13.33 -1.86
CA ASN A 54 -12.69 -13.51 -3.30
C ASN A 54 -12.17 -14.92 -3.68
N PRO A 55 -13.03 -15.84 -4.16
CA PRO A 55 -12.65 -17.23 -4.43
C PRO A 55 -11.51 -17.33 -5.47
N PHE A 56 -11.47 -16.38 -6.42
CA PHE A 56 -10.37 -16.29 -7.38
C PHE A 56 -9.03 -15.97 -6.69
N GLY A 57 -9.04 -15.01 -5.76
CA GLY A 57 -7.81 -14.61 -5.05
C GLY A 57 -7.27 -15.74 -4.16
N VAL A 58 -8.16 -16.50 -3.54
CA VAL A 58 -7.78 -17.68 -2.73
C VAL A 58 -7.19 -18.77 -3.60
N ALA A 59 -7.84 -19.11 -4.72
CA ALA A 59 -7.31 -20.09 -5.67
C ALA A 59 -5.94 -19.66 -6.20
N LEU A 60 -5.82 -18.40 -6.62
CA LEU A 60 -4.56 -17.85 -7.11
C LEU A 60 -3.45 -17.90 -6.05
N ALA A 61 -3.77 -17.62 -4.78
CA ALA A 61 -2.81 -17.73 -3.69
C ALA A 61 -2.35 -19.17 -3.45
N SER A 62 -3.29 -20.12 -3.52
CA SER A 62 -3.00 -21.55 -3.42
C SER A 62 -2.05 -21.99 -4.54
N ASP A 63 -2.33 -21.61 -5.79
CA ASP A 63 -1.53 -22.02 -6.94
C ASP A 63 -0.16 -21.32 -6.97
N LEU A 64 -0.05 -20.09 -6.44
CA LEU A 64 1.22 -19.39 -6.29
C LEU A 64 2.05 -19.85 -5.10
N SER A 65 1.51 -20.68 -4.19
CA SER A 65 2.25 -21.15 -2.99
C SER A 65 3.51 -21.96 -3.34
N SER A 66 3.51 -22.63 -4.49
CA SER A 66 4.67 -23.37 -5.01
C SER A 66 5.61 -22.50 -5.85
N PHE A 67 5.27 -21.23 -6.11
CA PHE A 67 6.13 -20.34 -6.86
C PHE A 67 7.41 -20.06 -6.05
N PRO A 68 8.60 -20.34 -6.62
CA PRO A 68 9.84 -20.29 -5.86
C PRO A 68 10.21 -18.84 -5.50
N THR A 69 10.23 -18.53 -4.20
CA THR A 69 10.67 -17.24 -3.67
C THR A 69 12.11 -17.31 -3.16
N SER A 70 12.84 -16.20 -3.21
CA SER A 70 14.19 -16.09 -2.66
C SER A 70 14.47 -14.65 -2.20
N PRO A 71 15.54 -14.38 -1.45
CA PRO A 71 15.90 -13.01 -1.09
C PRO A 71 16.10 -12.08 -2.31
N ARG A 72 16.37 -12.66 -3.49
CA ARG A 72 16.53 -11.92 -4.75
C ARG A 72 15.25 -11.81 -5.57
N ARG A 73 14.18 -12.57 -5.25
CA ARG A 73 12.86 -12.46 -5.88
C ARG A 73 11.73 -12.67 -4.87
N VAL A 74 10.95 -11.61 -4.67
CA VAL A 74 9.80 -11.61 -3.75
C VAL A 74 8.54 -11.39 -4.55
N LEU A 75 7.57 -12.30 -4.39
CA LEU A 75 6.25 -12.18 -4.97
C LEU A 75 5.26 -11.72 -3.89
N MET A 76 4.55 -10.64 -4.17
CA MET A 76 3.44 -10.13 -3.37
C MET A 76 2.14 -10.26 -4.16
N GLN A 77 1.10 -10.75 -3.50
CA GLN A 77 -0.24 -10.86 -4.05
C GLN A 77 -1.22 -10.04 -3.22
N TYR A 78 -2.14 -9.37 -3.89
CA TYR A 78 -3.37 -8.88 -3.30
C TYR A 78 -4.53 -9.16 -4.24
N VAL A 79 -5.36 -10.12 -3.85
CA VAL A 79 -6.49 -10.59 -4.68
C VAL A 79 -5.99 -11.06 -6.05
N ASP A 80 -6.15 -10.26 -7.11
CA ASP A 80 -5.78 -10.51 -8.50
C ASP A 80 -4.60 -9.67 -9.02
N ASP A 81 -4.07 -8.77 -8.19
CA ASP A 81 -2.87 -7.99 -8.50
C ASP A 81 -1.63 -8.67 -7.93
N LEU A 82 -0.59 -8.81 -8.77
CA LEU A 82 0.72 -9.37 -8.42
C LEU A 82 1.83 -8.33 -8.58
N LEU A 83 2.75 -8.32 -7.63
CA LEU A 83 3.97 -7.53 -7.66
C LEU A 83 5.17 -8.47 -7.45
N LEU A 84 6.02 -8.57 -8.48
CA LEU A 84 7.27 -9.32 -8.43
C LEU A 84 8.43 -8.32 -8.32
N ALA A 85 9.07 -8.32 -7.15
CA ALA A 85 10.23 -7.49 -6.85
C ALA A 85 11.51 -8.32 -6.94
N CYS A 86 12.53 -7.80 -7.62
CA CYS A 86 13.81 -8.49 -7.79
C CYS A 86 14.99 -7.56 -7.52
N SER A 87 16.16 -8.14 -7.23
CA SER A 87 17.41 -7.41 -6.94
C SER A 87 17.96 -6.64 -8.15
N ASP A 88 17.82 -7.23 -9.34
CA ASP A 88 18.39 -6.72 -10.59
C ASP A 88 17.50 -7.09 -11.79
N GLU A 89 17.73 -6.44 -12.92
CA GLU A 89 16.91 -6.57 -14.12
C GLU A 89 16.97 -7.97 -14.74
N SER A 90 18.13 -8.63 -14.71
CA SER A 90 18.28 -9.98 -15.29
C SER A 90 17.46 -10.99 -14.50
N THR A 91 17.61 -10.98 -13.17
CA THR A 91 16.80 -11.79 -12.25
C THR A 91 15.31 -11.48 -12.41
N CYS A 92 14.96 -10.19 -12.59
CA CYS A 92 13.58 -9.76 -12.78
C CYS A 92 12.96 -10.31 -14.06
N MET A 93 13.69 -10.28 -15.17
CA MET A 93 13.25 -10.79 -16.46
C MET A 93 13.07 -12.31 -16.42
N GLU A 94 14.01 -13.03 -15.81
CA GLU A 94 13.93 -14.49 -15.61
C GLU A 94 12.73 -14.85 -14.73
N ALA A 95 12.63 -14.26 -13.54
CA ALA A 95 11.52 -14.50 -12.61
C ALA A 95 10.15 -14.13 -13.21
N THR A 96 10.09 -13.12 -14.08
CA THR A 96 8.87 -12.77 -14.81
C THR A 96 8.47 -13.87 -15.78
N LYS A 97 9.41 -14.45 -16.53
CA LYS A 97 9.13 -15.58 -17.43
C LYS A 97 8.66 -16.79 -16.65
N ASP A 98 9.34 -17.12 -15.56
CA ASP A 98 8.96 -18.22 -14.66
C ASP A 98 7.53 -18.02 -14.15
N LEU A 99 7.20 -16.81 -13.68
CA LEU A 99 5.88 -16.49 -13.15
C LEU A 99 4.80 -16.59 -14.24
N LEU A 100 5.06 -16.07 -15.44
CA LEU A 100 4.10 -16.15 -16.54
C LEU A 100 3.85 -17.60 -16.99
N ASN A 101 4.89 -18.44 -17.02
CA ASN A 101 4.73 -19.87 -17.33
C ASN A 101 3.95 -20.58 -16.24
N HIS A 102 4.29 -20.35 -14.97
CA HIS A 102 3.58 -20.91 -13.81
C HIS A 102 2.09 -20.57 -13.83
N LEU A 103 1.77 -19.31 -14.12
CA LEU A 103 0.38 -18.85 -14.26
C LEU A 103 -0.33 -19.48 -15.45
N ALA A 104 0.35 -19.62 -16.59
CA ALA A 104 -0.23 -20.23 -17.78
C ALA A 104 -0.52 -21.73 -17.58
N GLU A 105 0.37 -22.46 -16.91
CA GLU A 105 0.20 -23.88 -16.55
C GLU A 105 -0.98 -24.09 -15.61
N ALA A 106 -1.19 -23.17 -14.66
CA ALA A 106 -2.37 -23.15 -13.78
C ALA A 106 -3.65 -22.58 -14.46
N GLY A 107 -3.59 -22.19 -15.73
CA GLY A 107 -4.75 -21.74 -16.51
C GLY A 107 -5.14 -20.27 -16.33
N TYR A 108 -4.31 -19.45 -15.67
CA TYR A 108 -4.54 -18.02 -15.49
C TYR A 108 -4.17 -17.21 -16.74
N ARG A 109 -4.79 -16.03 -16.86
CA ARG A 109 -4.51 -15.07 -17.94
C ARG A 109 -4.08 -13.73 -17.39
N VAL A 110 -3.01 -13.20 -17.98
CA VAL A 110 -2.45 -11.90 -17.63
C VAL A 110 -2.88 -10.83 -18.63
N SER A 111 -3.27 -9.65 -18.13
CA SER A 111 -3.63 -8.53 -19.00
C SER A 111 -2.36 -7.88 -19.59
N LYS A 112 -2.07 -8.16 -20.87
CA LYS A 112 -0.94 -7.52 -21.57
C LYS A 112 -0.99 -5.99 -21.52
N LYS A 113 -2.19 -5.40 -21.57
CA LYS A 113 -2.41 -3.94 -21.53
C LYS A 113 -2.08 -3.33 -20.16
N LYS A 114 -2.31 -4.07 -19.07
CA LYS A 114 -2.09 -3.59 -17.69
C LYS A 114 -0.74 -4.02 -17.10
N ALA A 115 -0.08 -5.01 -17.72
CA ALA A 115 1.22 -5.50 -17.27
C ALA A 115 2.30 -4.40 -17.38
N GLN A 116 3.08 -4.26 -16.32
CA GLN A 116 4.21 -3.34 -16.19
C GLN A 116 5.47 -4.19 -16.01
N ILE A 117 6.16 -4.52 -17.10
CA ILE A 117 7.28 -5.47 -17.10
C ILE A 117 8.61 -4.72 -16.96
N CYS A 118 9.40 -5.13 -15.96
CA CYS A 118 10.76 -4.70 -15.64
C CYS A 118 10.90 -3.17 -15.67
N GLN A 119 10.08 -2.46 -14.89
CA GLN A 119 10.08 -1.00 -14.80
C GLN A 119 10.67 -0.50 -13.48
N PRO A 120 11.53 0.55 -13.46
CA PRO A 120 12.09 1.16 -12.23
C PRO A 120 11.04 1.64 -11.23
N THR A 121 9.82 1.90 -11.71
CA THR A 121 8.69 2.31 -10.88
C THR A 121 7.43 1.68 -11.46
N VAL A 122 6.62 1.08 -10.60
CA VAL A 122 5.38 0.40 -10.99
C VAL A 122 4.20 0.88 -10.15
N LYS A 123 3.02 0.85 -10.75
CA LYS A 123 1.74 1.14 -10.09
C LYS A 123 1.22 -0.16 -9.46
N TYR A 124 1.03 -0.17 -8.14
CA TYR A 124 0.49 -1.33 -7.41
C TYR A 124 -0.43 -0.85 -6.27
N LEU A 125 -1.66 -1.39 -6.22
CA LEU A 125 -2.68 -1.06 -5.20
C LEU A 125 -2.94 0.43 -4.97
N GLY A 126 -2.85 1.23 -6.03
CA GLY A 126 -3.07 2.67 -5.98
C GLY A 126 -1.85 3.49 -5.53
N PHE A 127 -0.67 2.87 -5.43
CA PHE A 127 0.60 3.52 -5.10
C PHE A 127 1.60 3.42 -6.25
N ASP A 128 2.53 4.35 -6.30
CA ASP A 128 3.75 4.22 -7.09
C ASP A 128 4.83 3.58 -6.20
N ILE A 129 5.26 2.38 -6.59
CA ILE A 129 6.31 1.60 -5.93
C ILE A 129 7.58 1.75 -6.74
N SER A 130 8.60 2.27 -6.08
CA SER A 130 9.95 2.42 -6.62
C SER A 130 10.96 1.85 -5.63
N HIS A 131 12.23 1.92 -5.96
CA HIS A 131 13.33 1.44 -5.12
C HIS A 131 13.19 1.89 -3.65
N GLN A 132 12.79 0.94 -2.78
CA GLN A 132 12.58 1.12 -1.33
C GLN A 132 11.60 2.22 -0.94
N ARG A 133 10.81 2.73 -1.88
CA ARG A 133 9.94 3.87 -1.66
C ARG A 133 8.57 3.62 -2.21
N ARG A 134 7.57 4.03 -1.45
CA ARG A 134 6.17 4.05 -1.84
C ARG A 134 5.64 5.47 -1.77
N THR A 135 5.05 5.93 -2.87
CA THR A 135 4.50 7.27 -2.99
C THR A 135 3.00 7.20 -3.29
N LEU A 136 2.23 8.13 -2.71
CA LEU A 136 0.85 8.35 -3.12
C LEU A 136 0.82 8.87 -4.56
N ARG A 137 0.00 8.24 -5.39
CA ARG A 137 -0.19 8.66 -6.77
C ARG A 137 -0.73 10.08 -6.86
N GLU A 138 -0.19 10.84 -7.81
CA GLU A 138 -0.59 12.24 -8.02
C GLU A 138 -2.08 12.36 -8.35
N GLU A 139 -2.64 11.43 -9.14
CA GLU A 139 -4.06 11.48 -9.48
C GLU A 139 -4.96 11.32 -8.25
N ARG A 140 -4.52 10.52 -7.26
CA ARG A 140 -5.22 10.37 -5.98
C ARG A 140 -5.08 11.61 -5.11
N LYS A 141 -3.89 12.22 -5.05
CA LYS A 141 -3.68 13.50 -4.36
C LYS A 141 -4.62 14.57 -4.93
N GLN A 142 -4.60 14.74 -6.25
CA GLN A 142 -5.42 15.73 -6.96
C GLN A 142 -6.92 15.49 -6.75
N ALA A 143 -7.38 14.24 -6.82
CA ALA A 143 -8.79 13.92 -6.58
C ALA A 143 -9.27 14.39 -5.20
N ILE A 144 -8.43 14.27 -4.15
CA ILE A 144 -8.77 14.71 -2.79
C ILE A 144 -8.65 16.23 -2.65
N ILE A 145 -7.61 16.85 -3.23
CA ILE A 145 -7.39 18.31 -3.18
C ILE A 145 -8.55 19.06 -3.86
N GLN A 146 -9.10 18.50 -4.94
CA GLN A 146 -10.20 19.09 -5.70
C GLN A 146 -11.58 18.92 -5.05
N ILE A 147 -11.72 18.13 -3.98
CA ILE A 147 -13.01 17.99 -3.26
C ILE A 147 -13.43 19.39 -2.78
N PRO A 148 -14.63 19.89 -3.11
CA PRO A 148 -15.07 21.21 -2.68
C PRO A 148 -15.23 21.27 -1.16
N GLU A 149 -15.32 22.49 -0.63
CA GLU A 149 -15.65 22.70 0.78
C GLU A 149 -16.98 22.00 1.13
N PRO A 150 -17.01 21.15 2.18
CA PRO A 150 -18.20 20.39 2.52
C PRO A 150 -19.26 21.31 3.11
N LYS A 151 -20.48 21.20 2.58
CA LYS A 151 -21.63 22.01 3.02
C LYS A 151 -22.48 21.32 4.07
N ASN A 152 -22.21 20.04 4.32
CA ASN A 152 -22.94 19.22 5.29
C ASN A 152 -22.05 18.10 5.83
N ARG A 153 -22.53 17.46 6.90
CA ARG A 153 -21.83 16.36 7.59
C ARG A 153 -21.56 15.15 6.72
N ARG A 154 -22.40 14.89 5.71
CA ARG A 154 -22.23 13.75 4.79
C ARG A 154 -21.05 13.99 3.86
N GLU A 155 -20.97 15.18 3.28
CA GLU A 155 -19.83 15.61 2.45
C GLU A 155 -18.53 15.63 3.27
N LEU A 156 -18.58 16.14 4.50
CA LEU A 156 -17.42 16.15 5.39
C LEU A 156 -16.92 14.73 5.71
N ARG A 157 -17.83 13.80 6.00
CA ARG A 157 -17.48 12.38 6.19
C ARG A 157 -16.86 11.76 4.93
N GLY A 158 -17.38 12.11 3.75
CA GLY A 158 -16.80 11.68 2.47
C GLY A 158 -15.37 12.19 2.26
N PHE A 159 -15.13 13.46 2.58
CA PHE A 159 -13.79 14.05 2.55
C PHE A 159 -12.86 13.37 3.54
N LEU A 160 -13.25 13.24 4.82
CA LEU A 160 -12.45 12.61 5.87
C LEU A 160 -12.17 11.13 5.59
N GLY A 161 -13.12 10.40 4.98
CA GLY A 161 -12.88 9.03 4.53
C GLY A 161 -11.80 8.95 3.44
N SER A 162 -11.83 9.89 2.50
CA SER A 162 -10.85 9.96 1.40
C SER A 162 -9.46 10.40 1.89
N ALA A 163 -9.40 11.46 2.71
CA ALA A 163 -8.16 11.95 3.31
C ALA A 163 -7.58 10.96 4.33
N GLY A 164 -8.43 10.27 5.09
CA GLY A 164 -8.05 9.27 6.09
C GLY A 164 -7.34 8.05 5.50
N PHE A 165 -7.63 7.68 4.25
CA PHE A 165 -6.82 6.68 3.54
C PHE A 165 -5.35 7.10 3.41
N CYS A 166 -5.11 8.39 3.23
CA CYS A 166 -3.79 8.98 3.06
C CYS A 166 -3.13 9.40 4.40
N ARG A 167 -3.76 9.12 5.55
CA ARG A 167 -3.29 9.59 6.87
C ARG A 167 -1.83 9.23 7.15
N ILE A 168 -1.35 8.09 6.66
CA ILE A 168 0.02 7.64 6.95
C ILE A 168 1.13 8.51 6.31
N TRP A 169 0.75 9.37 5.37
CA TRP A 169 1.62 10.32 4.68
C TRP A 169 1.51 11.75 5.23
N ILE A 170 0.56 12.01 6.14
CA ILE A 170 0.26 13.34 6.66
C ILE A 170 0.78 13.42 8.10
N PRO A 171 1.80 14.24 8.39
CA PRO A 171 2.21 14.53 9.75
C PRO A 171 1.06 15.12 10.55
N ASP A 172 0.92 14.68 11.80
CA ASP A 172 -0.07 15.20 12.76
C ASP A 172 -1.51 15.16 12.24
N TYR A 173 -1.83 14.17 11.39
CA TYR A 173 -3.15 14.04 10.77
C TYR A 173 -4.29 14.15 11.80
N SER A 174 -4.17 13.46 12.93
CA SER A 174 -5.22 13.45 13.96
C SER A 174 -5.43 14.82 14.59
N THR A 175 -4.36 15.59 14.83
CA THR A 175 -4.45 16.95 15.37
C THR A 175 -5.12 17.88 14.37
N ILE A 176 -4.67 17.85 13.10
CA ILE A 176 -5.25 18.70 12.04
C ILE A 176 -6.72 18.32 11.79
N ALA A 177 -7.05 17.03 11.78
CA ALA A 177 -8.40 16.55 11.48
C ALA A 177 -9.36 16.62 12.69
N LYS A 178 -8.88 16.90 13.91
CA LYS A 178 -9.69 16.94 15.14
C LYS A 178 -10.92 17.86 15.03
N PRO A 179 -10.81 19.16 14.67
CA PRO A 179 -11.98 20.03 14.55
C PRO A 179 -12.96 19.57 13.47
N LEU A 180 -12.48 18.90 12.42
CA LEU A 180 -13.33 18.33 11.37
C LEU A 180 -14.10 17.11 11.89
N HIS A 181 -13.45 16.23 12.65
CA HIS A 181 -14.11 15.09 13.28
C HIS A 181 -15.18 15.54 14.27
N GLU A 182 -14.92 16.59 15.05
CA GLU A 182 -15.92 17.17 15.97
C GLU A 182 -17.14 17.69 15.21
N SER A 183 -16.95 18.37 14.08
CA SER A 183 -18.04 18.80 13.19
C SER A 183 -18.81 17.66 12.50
N THR A 184 -18.33 16.42 12.57
CA THR A 184 -19.11 15.24 12.15
C THR A 184 -20.00 14.65 13.24
N ARG A 185 -19.81 15.01 14.51
CA ARG A 185 -20.54 14.43 15.65
C ARG A 185 -21.96 14.97 15.77
N GLY A 186 -22.91 14.09 16.07
CA GLY A 186 -24.34 14.39 16.22
C GLY A 186 -25.18 13.90 15.04
N THR A 187 -26.45 14.26 15.02
CA THR A 187 -27.45 13.83 14.03
C THR A 187 -27.58 14.83 12.87
N GLU A 188 -28.30 14.47 11.81
CA GLU A 188 -28.60 15.40 10.70
C GLU A 188 -29.50 16.58 11.11
N LYS A 189 -30.15 16.49 12.28
CA LYS A 189 -30.98 17.55 12.84
C LYS A 189 -30.17 18.62 13.56
N ASP A 190 -28.95 18.28 13.98
CA ASP A 190 -28.07 19.19 14.67
C ASP A 190 -27.40 20.14 13.66
N PRO A 191 -27.19 21.42 14.02
CA PRO A 191 -26.56 22.37 13.12
C PRO A 191 -25.17 21.88 12.70
N PHE A 192 -24.85 22.05 11.42
CA PHE A 192 -23.52 21.80 10.89
C PHE A 192 -22.65 23.01 11.21
N VAL A 193 -21.72 22.85 12.15
CA VAL A 193 -20.80 23.92 12.54
C VAL A 193 -19.59 23.90 11.61
N TRP A 194 -19.43 24.98 10.87
CA TRP A 194 -18.30 25.21 9.97
C TRP A 194 -17.80 26.65 10.18
N GLY A 195 -16.79 26.81 11.04
CA GLY A 195 -16.16 28.08 11.33
C GLY A 195 -14.75 28.18 10.76
N GLU A 196 -14.01 29.18 11.23
CA GLU A 196 -12.63 29.43 10.80
C GLU A 196 -11.69 28.25 11.12
N GLU A 197 -11.88 27.61 12.27
CA GLU A 197 -11.07 26.46 12.71
C GLU A 197 -11.22 25.26 11.77
N GLN A 198 -12.46 24.88 11.42
CA GLN A 198 -12.73 23.81 10.46
C GLN A 198 -12.18 24.17 9.08
N GLN A 199 -12.34 25.43 8.66
CA GLN A 199 -11.85 25.89 7.37
C GLN A 199 -10.32 25.88 7.29
N HIS A 200 -9.62 26.19 8.38
CA HIS A 200 -8.17 26.11 8.48
C HIS A 200 -7.71 24.65 8.39
N ALA A 201 -8.27 23.78 9.23
CA ALA A 201 -8.00 22.35 9.23
C ALA A 201 -8.22 21.68 7.85
N PHE A 202 -9.31 22.04 7.16
CA PHE A 202 -9.60 21.55 5.82
C PHE A 202 -8.52 21.94 4.80
N LYS A 203 -8.05 23.19 4.84
CA LYS A 203 -6.97 23.68 3.97
C LYS A 203 -5.63 23.04 4.32
N ASP A 204 -5.34 22.88 5.60
CA ASP A 204 -4.08 22.29 6.07
C ASP A 204 -3.97 20.82 5.69
N LEU A 205 -5.04 20.03 5.82
CA LEU A 205 -5.04 18.64 5.35
C LEU A 205 -4.76 18.53 3.85
N LYS A 206 -5.37 19.41 3.04
CA LYS A 206 -5.11 19.43 1.59
C LYS A 206 -3.66 19.81 1.27
N LYS A 207 -3.13 20.82 1.96
CA LYS A 207 -1.74 21.27 1.80
C LYS A 207 -0.76 20.16 2.22
N ALA A 208 -0.99 19.51 3.35
CA ALA A 208 -0.17 18.40 3.82
C ALA A 208 -0.21 17.22 2.86
N LEU A 209 -1.38 16.88 2.31
CA LEU A 209 -1.51 15.83 1.30
C LEU A 209 -0.77 16.17 0.00
N GLN A 210 -0.79 17.43 -0.43
CA GLN A 210 -0.01 17.88 -1.59
C GLN A 210 1.50 17.69 -1.37
N GLN A 211 1.96 18.00 -0.16
CA GLN A 211 3.35 17.88 0.28
C GLN A 211 3.73 16.48 0.78
N ALA A 212 2.83 15.51 0.69
CA ALA A 212 3.03 14.15 1.18
C ALA A 212 4.34 13.54 0.62
N PRO A 213 5.29 13.15 1.50
CA PRO A 213 6.59 12.63 1.09
C PRO A 213 6.47 11.20 0.57
N ALA A 214 7.56 10.68 -0.01
CA ALA A 214 7.68 9.23 -0.23
C ALA A 214 7.96 8.55 1.12
N LEU A 215 7.28 7.43 1.39
CA LEU A 215 7.56 6.60 2.57
C LEU A 215 8.48 5.46 2.17
N GLY A 216 9.26 4.97 3.14
CA GLY A 216 10.05 3.76 2.95
C GLY A 216 9.17 2.54 2.77
N ILE A 217 9.75 1.44 2.29
CA ILE A 217 9.18 0.10 2.44
C ILE A 217 9.83 -0.54 3.67
N PRO A 218 9.04 -1.10 4.61
CA PRO A 218 9.59 -1.56 5.88
C PRO A 218 10.45 -2.80 5.66
N ASN A 219 11.62 -2.82 6.29
CA ASN A 219 12.48 -3.98 6.33
C ASN A 219 12.38 -4.64 7.72
N PRO A 220 11.71 -5.81 7.86
CA PRO A 220 11.52 -6.45 9.16
C PRO A 220 12.83 -6.94 9.81
N GLU A 221 13.93 -7.03 9.06
CA GLU A 221 15.25 -7.44 9.55
C GLU A 221 15.99 -6.30 10.26
N LYS A 222 15.53 -5.05 10.09
CA LYS A 222 16.13 -3.86 10.71
C LYS A 222 15.33 -3.43 11.93
N PRO A 223 15.99 -2.85 12.96
CA PRO A 223 15.28 -2.29 14.10
C PRO A 223 14.35 -1.16 13.66
N PHE A 224 13.19 -1.09 14.30
CA PHE A 224 12.26 0.01 14.18
C PHE A 224 12.41 0.94 15.39
N SER A 225 12.33 2.24 15.14
CA SER A 225 12.24 3.27 16.17
C SER A 225 10.84 3.88 16.11
N LEU A 226 10.10 3.83 17.22
CA LEU A 226 8.82 4.50 17.34
C LEU A 226 8.99 5.74 18.22
N PHE A 227 8.74 6.91 17.64
CA PHE A 227 8.65 8.17 18.36
C PHE A 227 7.18 8.46 18.62
N VAL A 228 6.82 8.65 19.89
CA VAL A 228 5.45 8.98 20.29
C VAL A 228 5.50 10.30 21.04
N ASP A 229 4.53 11.15 20.76
CA ASP A 229 4.28 12.37 21.49
C ASP A 229 2.77 12.51 21.71
N GLU A 230 2.37 13.32 22.68
CA GLU A 230 0.98 13.55 23.03
C GLU A 230 0.75 15.04 23.20
N ASP A 231 -0.26 15.56 22.53
CA ASP A 231 -0.66 16.96 22.64
C ASP A 231 -2.18 17.09 22.75
N GLN A 232 -2.65 17.73 23.82
CA GLN A 232 -4.07 18.01 24.09
C GLN A 232 -5.00 16.79 23.95
N GLY A 233 -4.59 15.65 24.51
CA GLY A 233 -5.29 14.37 24.48
C GLY A 233 -5.19 13.64 23.15
N THR A 234 -4.33 14.09 22.23
CA THR A 234 -4.13 13.49 20.91
C THR A 234 -2.72 12.89 20.84
N ALA A 235 -2.65 11.56 20.78
CA ALA A 235 -1.38 10.88 20.55
C ALA A 235 -0.98 11.04 19.07
N LYS A 236 0.30 11.28 18.83
CA LYS A 236 0.94 11.27 17.51
C LYS A 236 2.15 10.35 17.54
N GLY A 237 2.34 9.64 16.44
CA GLY A 237 3.30 8.55 16.36
C GLY A 237 4.04 8.55 15.04
N VAL A 238 5.34 8.36 15.11
CA VAL A 238 6.22 8.23 13.96
C VAL A 238 7.03 6.96 14.09
N LEU A 239 6.75 5.98 13.25
CA LEU A 239 7.57 4.79 13.11
C LEU A 239 8.65 5.06 12.06
N CYS A 240 9.90 4.76 12.38
CA CYS A 240 11.07 5.03 11.56
C CYS A 240 11.97 3.80 11.49
N GLN A 241 12.76 3.70 10.43
CA GLN A 241 13.90 2.78 10.35
C GLN A 241 15.12 3.53 9.83
N ASN A 242 16.29 3.27 10.44
CA ASN A 242 17.54 3.86 10.00
C ASN A 242 17.94 3.31 8.62
N TRP A 243 18.27 4.21 7.72
CA TRP A 243 18.87 3.89 6.44
C TRP A 243 20.39 4.05 6.50
N GLU A 244 21.14 3.29 5.69
CA GLU A 244 22.61 3.37 5.70
C GLU A 244 23.11 4.78 5.36
N ALA A 245 24.24 5.15 5.99
CA ALA A 245 24.76 6.49 6.14
C ALA A 245 24.89 7.27 4.81
N GLY A 246 24.21 8.40 4.69
CA GLY A 246 24.41 9.38 3.61
C GLY A 246 23.15 9.86 2.88
N SER A 247 21.99 9.24 3.12
CA SER A 247 20.70 9.74 2.64
C SER A 247 19.86 10.22 3.83
N SER A 248 19.11 11.32 3.68
CA SER A 248 18.34 11.97 4.75
C SER A 248 17.60 10.95 5.65
N PRO A 249 17.60 11.16 6.99
CA PRO A 249 17.78 10.04 7.91
C PRO A 249 16.50 9.25 8.22
N TRP A 250 15.33 9.67 7.71
CA TRP A 250 14.05 9.17 8.21
C TRP A 250 13.10 8.85 7.05
N HIS A 251 12.84 7.56 6.85
CA HIS A 251 11.64 7.15 6.14
C HIS A 251 10.53 7.07 7.18
N THR A 252 9.80 8.16 7.25
CA THR A 252 8.78 8.45 8.25
C THR A 252 7.52 7.65 7.95
N TYR A 253 7.09 6.75 8.81
CA TYR A 253 5.72 6.22 8.82
C TYR A 253 4.97 7.00 9.89
N LEU A 254 4.19 7.99 9.46
CA LEU A 254 3.46 8.88 10.36
C LEU A 254 2.09 8.28 10.63
N SER A 255 1.81 7.75 11.81
CA SER A 255 0.46 7.90 12.36
C SER A 255 0.44 7.58 13.85
N ALA A 256 0.06 8.57 14.63
CA ALA A 256 -1.25 8.53 15.28
C ALA A 256 -1.96 9.85 14.91
#